data_AF-A0A0C9RN10-F1
#
_entry.id   AF-A0A0C9RN10-F1
#
_cell.length_a   1.000
_cell.length_b   1.000
_cell.length_c   1.000
_cell.angle_alpha   90.00
_cell.angle_beta   90.00
_cell.angle_gamma   90.00
#
_symmetry.space_group_name_H-M   'P 1'
#
loop_
_entity.id
_entity.type
_entity.pdbx_description
1 polymer ?
#
loop_
_entity_poly.entity_id
_entity_poly.type
_entity_poly.pdbx_seq_one_letter_code
_entity_poly.pdbx_strand_id
1 'polypeptide(L)'
;MIVNIGANLRIHRLGLCTTIILLILLYLYAIRQSSYYASKSSNDFVSLKLLLAGAIKAAEVGGVEVVGVHEKSKLGIESKGKTKEGIDDPVTLADYRSHCAMYNYLSLAFPSVTVISEERSKDCDEVVRPSGTEESMVLEQIDSGWDVAVDPEHVTVWIDPLDATKEYTGDFLQSRMRYKLWNCCH
;
A
#
# COMPACT_ATOMS: atom_id res chain seq x y z
N MET A 1 -44.03 -33.22 -33.11
CA MET A 1 -45.01 -32.39 -32.38
C MET A 1 -44.70 -30.94 -32.74
N ILE A 2 -45.45 -30.37 -33.68
CA ILE A 2 -45.21 -29.03 -34.23
C ILE A 2 -46.06 -28.07 -33.41
N VAL A 3 -45.41 -27.18 -32.64
CA VAL A 3 -46.13 -26.15 -31.90
C VAL A 3 -46.53 -25.06 -32.90
N ASN A 4 -47.82 -24.99 -33.21
CA ASN A 4 -48.38 -24.00 -34.12
C ASN A 4 -48.76 -22.74 -33.31
N ILE A 5 -47.92 -21.71 -33.34
CA ILE A 5 -48.17 -20.44 -32.63
C ILE A 5 -48.90 -19.50 -33.60
N GLY A 6 -50.20 -19.75 -33.78
CA GLY A 6 -51.11 -18.86 -34.51
C GLY A 6 -51.66 -17.78 -33.59
N ALA A 7 -50.82 -16.85 -33.11
CA ALA A 7 -51.28 -15.69 -32.36
C ALA A 7 -51.38 -14.47 -33.28
N ASN A 8 -52.60 -14.01 -33.57
CA ASN A 8 -52.83 -12.72 -34.24
C ASN A 8 -52.56 -11.57 -33.26
N LEU A 9 -51.29 -11.18 -33.11
CA LEU A 9 -50.88 -10.03 -32.31
C LEU A 9 -51.20 -8.73 -33.04
N ARG A 10 -52.26 -8.03 -32.63
CA ARG A 10 -52.47 -6.62 -32.96
C ARG A 10 -51.50 -5.77 -32.13
N ILE A 11 -50.33 -5.48 -32.68
CA ILE A 11 -49.31 -4.67 -32.03
C ILE A 11 -49.76 -3.21 -32.00
N HIS A 12 -50.09 -2.70 -30.82
CA HIS A 12 -50.36 -1.29 -30.62
C HIS A 12 -49.04 -0.51 -30.62
N ARG A 13 -48.90 0.49 -31.48
CA ARG A 13 -47.63 1.26 -31.65
C ARG A 13 -47.08 1.78 -30.32
N LEU A 14 -47.96 2.21 -29.41
CA LEU A 14 -47.57 2.70 -28.09
C LEU A 14 -46.99 1.59 -27.19
N GLY A 15 -47.54 0.37 -27.26
CA GLY A 15 -47.06 -0.77 -26.49
C GLY A 15 -45.66 -1.21 -26.93
N LEU A 16 -45.39 -1.18 -28.24
CA LEU A 16 -44.07 -1.46 -28.79
C LEU A 16 -43.03 -0.43 -28.34
N CYS A 17 -43.38 0.85 -28.30
CA CYS A 17 -42.49 1.89 -27.78
C CYS A 17 -42.19 1.67 -26.29
N THR A 18 -43.19 1.32 -25.48
CA THR A 18 -42.97 1.08 -24.04
C THR A 18 -42.07 -0.13 -23.78
N THR A 19 -42.20 -1.21 -24.55
CA THR A 19 -41.35 -2.40 -24.38
C THR A 19 -39.91 -2.13 -24.82
N ILE A 20 -39.70 -1.40 -25.91
CA ILE A 20 -38.37 -0.99 -26.37
C ILE A 20 -37.68 -0.10 -25.31
N ILE A 21 -38.39 0.87 -24.74
CA ILE A 21 -37.83 1.74 -23.67
C ILE A 21 -37.44 0.91 -22.44
N LEU A 22 -38.28 -0.05 -22.03
CA LEU A 22 -37.97 -0.95 -20.92
C LEU A 22 -36.74 -1.81 -21.18
N LEU A 23 -36.59 -2.34 -22.40
CA LEU A 23 -35.41 -3.12 -22.79
C LEU A 23 -34.15 -2.25 -22.84
N ILE A 24 -34.25 -1.01 -23.30
CA ILE A 24 -33.14 -0.05 -23.28
C ILE A 24 -32.72 0.27 -21.84
N LEU A 25 -33.68 0.51 -20.94
CA LEU A 25 -33.38 0.76 -19.52
C LEU A 25 -32.72 -0.46 -18.85
N LEU A 26 -33.21 -1.67 -19.13
CA LEU A 26 -32.61 -2.91 -18.65
C LEU A 26 -31.20 -3.13 -19.21
N TYR A 27 -30.98 -2.82 -20.49
CA TYR A 27 -29.67 -2.90 -21.12
C TYR A 27 -28.67 -1.90 -20.52
N LEU A 28 -29.09 -0.66 -20.31
CA LEU A 28 -28.27 0.37 -19.65
C LEU A 28 -27.97 0.00 -18.19
N TYR A 29 -28.94 -0.60 -17.47
CA TYR A 29 -28.74 -1.13 -16.13
C TYR A 29 -27.70 -2.27 -16.12
N ALA A 30 -27.80 -3.22 -17.05
CA ALA A 30 -26.87 -4.34 -17.17
C ALA A 30 -25.44 -3.88 -17.51
N ILE A 31 -25.28 -2.87 -18.38
CA ILE A 31 -23.95 -2.30 -18.68
C ILE A 31 -23.37 -1.61 -17.46
N ARG A 32 -24.13 -0.78 -16.73
CA ARG A 32 -23.63 -0.14 -15.50
C ARG A 32 -23.21 -1.17 -14.46
N GLN A 33 -24.01 -2.22 -14.31
CA GLN A 33 -23.72 -3.31 -13.38
C GLN A 33 -22.45 -4.07 -13.79
N SER A 34 -22.26 -4.34 -15.07
CA SER A 34 -21.02 -4.95 -15.60
C SER A 34 -19.79 -4.05 -15.37
N SER A 35 -19.90 -2.73 -15.60
CA SER A 35 -18.80 -1.79 -15.32
C SER A 35 -18.51 -1.66 -13.82
N TYR A 36 -19.52 -1.75 -12.96
CA TYR A 36 -19.37 -1.75 -11.50
C TYR A 36 -18.67 -3.03 -11.01
N TYR A 37 -19.05 -4.21 -11.50
CA TYR A 37 -18.38 -5.47 -11.15
C TYR A 37 -16.98 -5.60 -11.75
N ALA A 38 -16.77 -5.13 -12.98
CA ALA A 38 -15.43 -5.09 -13.61
C ALA A 38 -14.48 -4.16 -12.85
N SER A 39 -14.99 -3.05 -12.28
CA SER A 39 -14.21 -2.15 -11.43
C SER A 39 -13.95 -2.67 -10.02
N LYS A 40 -14.74 -3.65 -9.56
CA LYS A 40 -14.65 -4.22 -8.20
C LYS A 40 -13.73 -5.44 -8.14
N SER A 41 -13.75 -6.28 -9.18
CA SER A 41 -13.05 -7.56 -9.23
C SER A 41 -11.51 -7.51 -9.20
N SER A 42 -10.86 -6.36 -9.47
CA SER A 42 -9.39 -6.23 -9.38
C SER A 42 -8.91 -5.70 -8.01
N ASN A 43 -9.82 -5.32 -7.11
CA ASN A 43 -9.54 -4.70 -5.81
C ASN A 43 -10.11 -5.48 -4.61
N ASP A 44 -10.77 -6.62 -4.85
CA ASP A 44 -11.66 -7.22 -3.84
C ASP A 44 -10.91 -7.85 -2.65
N PHE A 45 -9.69 -8.35 -2.82
CA PHE A 45 -8.94 -8.97 -1.74
C PHE A 45 -7.44 -8.73 -1.85
N VAL A 46 -6.78 -8.52 -0.72
CA VAL A 46 -5.33 -8.49 -0.59
C VAL A 46 -4.83 -9.81 -0.02
N SER A 47 -3.82 -10.39 -0.64
CA SER A 47 -3.08 -11.54 -0.08
C SER A 47 -2.21 -11.06 1.08
N LEU A 48 -2.41 -11.62 2.28
CA LEU A 48 -1.56 -11.30 3.44
C LEU A 48 -0.12 -11.75 3.22
N LYS A 49 0.10 -12.82 2.45
CA LYS A 49 1.44 -13.27 2.07
C LYS A 49 2.15 -12.23 1.21
N LEU A 50 1.47 -11.73 0.18
CA LEU A 50 2.01 -10.65 -0.66
C LEU A 50 2.21 -9.36 0.15
N LEU A 51 1.25 -9.01 1.01
CA LEU A 51 1.37 -7.83 1.86
C LEU A 51 2.59 -7.90 2.79
N LEU A 52 2.84 -9.07 3.39
CA LEU A 52 4.01 -9.30 4.23
C LEU A 52 5.32 -9.16 3.45
N ALA A 53 5.43 -9.80 2.30
CA ALA A 53 6.63 -9.67 1.47
C ALA A 53 6.81 -8.23 0.95
N GLY A 54 5.72 -7.53 0.66
CA GLY A 54 5.73 -6.10 0.34
C GLY A 54 6.21 -5.23 1.51
N ALA A 55 5.80 -5.54 2.74
CA ALA A 55 6.26 -4.86 3.95
C ALA A 55 7.76 -5.10 4.21
N ILE A 56 8.26 -6.33 4.01
CA ILE A 56 9.70 -6.63 4.07
C ILE A 56 10.43 -5.78 3.05
N LYS A 57 9.94 -5.74 1.80
CA LYS A 57 10.60 -4.97 0.75
C LYS A 57 10.58 -3.47 1.04
N ALA A 58 9.49 -2.95 1.58
CA ALA A 58 9.39 -1.57 2.03
C ALA A 58 10.46 -1.27 3.11
N ALA A 59 10.61 -2.14 4.11
CA ALA A 59 11.62 -1.98 5.15
C ALA A 59 13.05 -2.03 4.60
N GLU A 60 13.34 -2.90 3.62
CA GLU A 60 14.64 -2.94 2.94
C GLU A 60 14.95 -1.61 2.24
N VAL A 61 14.02 -1.08 1.43
CA VAL A 61 14.25 0.18 0.69
C VAL A 61 14.33 1.39 1.62
N GLY A 62 13.53 1.41 2.71
CA GLY A 62 13.64 2.43 3.75
C GLY A 62 15.00 2.40 4.45
N GLY A 63 15.47 1.20 4.81
CA GLY A 63 16.78 1.00 5.43
C GLY A 63 17.96 1.47 4.56
N VAL A 64 17.87 1.28 3.24
CA VAL A 64 18.87 1.81 2.29
C VAL A 64 18.97 3.33 2.37
N GLU A 65 17.85 4.03 2.47
CA GLU A 65 17.84 5.49 2.63
C GLU A 65 18.42 5.93 3.98
N VAL A 66 18.09 5.22 5.08
CA VAL A 66 18.64 5.51 6.42
C VAL A 66 20.17 5.39 6.44
N VAL A 67 20.71 4.31 5.86
CA VAL A 67 22.15 4.09 5.74
C VAL A 67 22.77 5.15 4.83
N GLY A 68 22.15 5.44 3.69
CA GLY A 68 22.66 6.41 2.73
C GLY A 68 22.73 7.84 3.28
N VAL A 69 21.81 8.24 4.16
CA VAL A 69 21.87 9.53 4.88
C VAL A 69 22.98 9.52 5.93
N HIS A 70 23.12 8.44 6.69
CA HIS A 70 24.14 8.28 7.72
C HIS A 70 25.56 8.36 7.13
N GLU A 71 25.84 7.61 6.07
CA GLU A 71 27.16 7.56 5.40
C GLU A 71 27.56 8.90 4.80
N LYS A 72 26.60 9.70 4.34
CA LYS A 72 26.86 11.04 3.80
C LYS A 72 27.05 12.09 4.90
N SER A 73 26.88 11.72 6.19
CA SER A 73 26.87 12.63 7.34
C SER A 73 25.90 13.81 7.18
N LYS A 74 24.83 13.62 6.41
CA LYS A 74 23.81 14.66 6.12
C LYS A 74 22.55 14.42 6.96
N LEU A 75 22.71 14.35 8.28
CA LEU A 75 21.59 14.02 9.17
C LEU A 75 20.44 15.04 9.05
N GLY A 76 20.73 16.33 8.87
CA GLY A 76 19.69 17.34 8.67
C GLY A 76 18.68 17.34 9.82
N ILE A 77 19.18 17.39 11.06
CA ILE A 77 18.37 17.27 12.29
C ILE A 77 17.44 18.49 12.41
N GLU A 78 16.15 18.21 12.45
CA GLU A 78 15.06 19.11 12.75
C GLU A 78 14.35 18.63 14.03
N SER A 79 13.33 19.36 14.48
CA SER A 79 12.47 18.91 15.57
C SER A 79 11.00 19.11 15.21
N LYS A 80 10.17 18.10 15.48
CA LYS A 80 8.71 18.16 15.29
C LYS A 80 8.00 18.99 16.37
N GLY A 81 8.71 19.33 17.45
CA GLY A 81 8.18 20.01 18.63
C GLY A 81 8.69 19.34 19.90
N LYS A 82 7.93 19.52 20.99
CA LYS A 82 8.24 18.89 22.28
C LYS A 82 7.27 17.77 22.58
N THR A 83 7.79 16.67 23.11
CA THR A 83 6.97 15.59 23.67
C THR A 83 6.16 16.10 24.87
N LYS A 84 5.24 15.29 25.38
CA LYS A 84 4.46 15.62 26.59
C LYS A 84 5.36 15.81 27.81
N GLU A 85 6.56 15.24 27.82
CA GLU A 85 7.58 15.46 28.85
C GLU A 85 8.43 16.72 28.63
N GLY A 86 8.18 17.48 27.57
CA GLY A 86 8.92 18.71 27.25
C GLY A 86 10.29 18.47 26.58
N ILE A 87 10.57 17.24 26.14
CA ILE A 87 11.80 16.86 25.44
C ILE A 87 11.62 17.14 23.96
N ASP A 88 12.62 17.70 23.29
CA ASP A 88 12.56 17.91 21.84
C ASP A 88 12.46 16.56 21.13
N ASP A 89 11.50 16.44 20.23
CA ASP A 89 11.26 15.27 19.40
C ASP A 89 12.04 15.44 18.09
N PRO A 90 13.20 14.77 17.94
CA PRO A 90 14.08 14.97 16.80
C PRO A 90 13.54 14.25 15.58
N VAL A 91 13.71 14.85 14.41
CA VAL A 91 13.46 14.24 13.11
C VAL A 91 14.62 14.55 12.18
N THR A 92 14.99 13.62 11.32
CA THR A 92 16.15 13.75 10.44
C THR A 92 15.76 13.57 8.98
N LEU A 93 16.69 13.88 8.09
CA LEU A 93 16.55 13.56 6.68
C LEU A 93 16.37 12.06 6.44
N ALA A 94 16.89 11.20 7.32
CA ALA A 94 16.72 9.75 7.23
C ALA A 94 15.27 9.33 7.46
N ASP A 95 14.59 9.92 8.45
CA ASP A 95 13.17 9.66 8.73
C ASP A 95 12.32 10.02 7.50
N TYR A 96 12.53 11.21 6.93
CA TYR A 96 11.78 11.66 5.75
C TYR A 96 12.07 10.81 4.50
N ARG A 97 13.33 10.47 4.22
CA ARG A 97 13.65 9.65 3.03
C ARG A 97 13.18 8.22 3.18
N SER A 98 13.35 7.63 4.37
CA SER A 98 12.82 6.30 4.69
C SER A 98 11.30 6.28 4.55
N HIS A 99 10.61 7.31 5.06
CA HIS A 99 9.16 7.50 4.88
C HIS A 99 8.79 7.49 3.40
N CYS A 100 9.42 8.35 2.60
CA CYS A 100 9.12 8.46 1.18
C CYS A 100 9.36 7.14 0.43
N ALA A 101 10.40 6.38 0.78
CA ALA A 101 10.68 5.08 0.17
C ALA A 101 9.60 4.05 0.55
N MET A 102 9.35 3.86 1.85
CA MET A 102 8.40 2.87 2.37
C MET A 102 6.96 3.18 1.97
N TYR A 103 6.53 4.43 2.17
CA TYR A 103 5.15 4.86 1.93
C TYR A 103 4.80 4.78 0.44
N ASN A 104 5.68 5.26 -0.44
CA ASN A 104 5.44 5.19 -1.88
C ASN A 104 5.46 3.74 -2.37
N TYR A 105 6.38 2.91 -1.87
CA TYR A 105 6.42 1.49 -2.23
C TYR A 105 5.11 0.80 -1.90
N LEU A 106 4.66 0.90 -0.64
CA LEU A 106 3.44 0.25 -0.18
C LEU A 106 2.18 0.80 -0.84
N SER A 107 2.09 2.13 -1.03
CA SER A 107 0.92 2.76 -1.64
C SER A 107 0.78 2.44 -3.13
N LEU A 108 1.90 2.22 -3.84
CA LEU A 108 1.89 1.79 -5.24
C LEU A 108 1.62 0.29 -5.37
N ALA A 109 2.20 -0.53 -4.50
CA ALA A 109 2.04 -1.99 -4.54
C ALA A 109 0.65 -2.45 -4.05
N PHE A 110 0.07 -1.74 -3.08
CA PHE A 110 -1.22 -2.07 -2.47
C PHE A 110 -2.14 -0.85 -2.41
N PRO A 111 -2.63 -0.35 -3.56
CA PRO A 111 -3.39 0.90 -3.64
C PRO A 111 -4.71 0.89 -2.88
N SER A 112 -5.26 -0.30 -2.59
CA SER A 112 -6.48 -0.47 -1.81
C SER A 112 -6.25 -0.55 -0.29
N VAL A 113 -5.01 -0.76 0.16
CA VAL A 113 -4.68 -0.89 1.60
C VAL A 113 -4.38 0.47 2.19
N THR A 114 -4.91 0.75 3.38
CA THR A 114 -4.61 1.98 4.10
C THR A 114 -3.21 1.90 4.72
N VAL A 115 -2.33 2.83 4.36
CA VAL A 115 -0.99 2.97 4.95
C VAL A 115 -0.93 4.25 5.79
N ILE A 116 -0.53 4.14 7.05
CA ILE A 116 -0.35 5.25 7.99
C ILE A 116 1.11 5.30 8.38
N SER A 117 1.73 6.47 8.29
CA SER A 117 3.11 6.69 8.74
C SER A 117 3.16 7.66 9.90
N GLU A 118 4.13 7.48 10.79
CA GLU A 118 4.51 8.50 11.77
C GLU A 118 4.91 9.81 11.07
N GLU A 119 5.72 9.69 10.02
CA GLU A 119 6.24 10.83 9.27
C GLU A 119 5.28 11.31 8.19
N ARG A 120 5.51 12.55 7.75
CA ARG A 120 4.82 13.16 6.61
C ARG A 120 5.75 13.28 5.42
N SER A 121 5.16 13.20 4.23
CA SER A 121 5.91 13.34 2.99
C SER A 121 6.51 14.75 2.89
N LYS A 122 7.84 14.80 2.84
CA LYS A 122 8.64 16.01 2.69
C LYS A 122 9.79 15.69 1.76
N ASP A 123 9.96 16.50 0.71
CA ASP A 123 11.06 16.39 -0.27
C ASP A 123 11.26 14.99 -0.88
N CYS A 124 10.16 14.25 -1.11
CA CYS A 124 10.20 12.87 -1.61
C CYS A 124 10.70 12.72 -3.06
N ASP A 125 10.89 13.81 -3.80
CA ASP A 125 11.36 13.78 -5.19
C ASP A 125 12.81 13.28 -5.30
N GLU A 126 13.58 13.32 -4.20
CA GLU A 126 14.96 12.84 -4.15
C GLU A 126 15.08 11.32 -3.90
N VAL A 127 13.98 10.63 -3.62
CA VAL A 127 13.96 9.18 -3.41
C VAL A 127 13.67 8.48 -4.73
N VAL A 128 14.55 7.56 -5.12
CA VAL A 128 14.39 6.78 -6.35
C VAL A 128 13.14 5.92 -6.21
N ARG A 129 12.10 6.26 -6.98
CA ARG A 129 10.90 5.42 -7.06
C ARG A 129 11.29 4.09 -7.69
N PRO A 130 10.85 2.95 -7.13
CA PRO A 130 11.02 1.66 -7.80
C PRO A 130 10.41 1.75 -9.20
N SER A 131 11.23 1.60 -10.24
CA SER A 131 10.74 1.54 -11.61
C SER A 131 10.22 0.12 -11.87
N GLY A 132 8.94 -0.13 -11.63
CA GLY A 132 8.37 -1.43 -11.94
C GLY A 132 6.89 -1.55 -11.59
N THR A 133 6.08 -1.85 -12.59
CA THR A 133 4.76 -2.46 -12.45
C THR A 133 4.96 -3.93 -12.11
N GLU A 134 5.22 -4.28 -10.85
CA GLU A 134 5.69 -5.63 -10.56
C GLU A 134 5.05 -6.19 -9.29
N GLU A 135 3.88 -6.84 -9.47
CA GLU A 135 3.48 -7.98 -8.64
C GLU A 135 4.63 -9.00 -8.48
N SER A 136 5.61 -9.02 -9.41
CA SER A 136 6.80 -9.86 -9.34
C SER A 136 7.85 -9.43 -8.30
N MET A 137 7.82 -8.20 -7.75
CA MET A 137 8.82 -7.74 -6.76
C MET A 137 8.66 -8.40 -5.38
N VAL A 138 7.55 -9.08 -5.15
CA VAL A 138 7.11 -9.53 -3.83
C VAL A 138 7.31 -11.05 -3.63
N LEU A 139 7.56 -11.81 -4.70
CA LEU A 139 7.14 -13.22 -4.71
C LEU A 139 8.17 -14.29 -4.29
N GLU A 140 9.42 -13.96 -4.01
CA GLU A 140 10.44 -15.01 -3.75
C GLU A 140 10.72 -15.33 -2.27
N GLN A 141 10.27 -14.52 -1.30
CA GLN A 141 10.80 -14.61 0.07
C GLN A 141 9.95 -15.43 1.06
N ILE A 142 8.72 -15.83 0.74
CA ILE A 142 7.83 -16.48 1.71
C ILE A 142 7.29 -17.79 1.13
N ASP A 143 7.88 -18.93 1.50
CA ASP A 143 7.32 -20.26 1.22
C ASP A 143 6.56 -20.80 2.44
N SER A 144 5.47 -20.11 2.80
CA SER A 144 4.43 -20.70 3.63
C SER A 144 3.37 -21.26 2.68
N GLY A 145 3.12 -22.58 2.73
CA GLY A 145 2.12 -23.25 1.89
C GLY A 145 0.66 -22.82 2.13
N TRP A 146 0.45 -21.71 2.83
CA TRP A 146 -0.85 -21.13 3.17
C TRP A 146 -0.81 -19.61 2.95
N ASP A 147 -1.85 -19.10 2.31
CA ASP A 147 -2.10 -17.67 2.11
C ASP A 147 -3.55 -17.37 2.51
N VAL A 148 -3.79 -16.16 3.00
CA VAL A 148 -5.11 -15.68 3.41
C VAL A 148 -5.40 -14.42 2.62
N ALA A 149 -6.46 -14.49 1.82
CA ALA A 149 -7.04 -13.33 1.15
C ALA A 149 -7.97 -12.61 2.14
N VAL A 150 -7.76 -11.31 2.34
CA VAL A 150 -8.56 -10.47 3.23
C VAL A 150 -9.08 -9.25 2.49
N ASP A 151 -10.23 -8.74 2.90
CA ASP A 151 -10.72 -7.46 2.36
C ASP A 151 -9.73 -6.35 2.76
N PRO A 152 -9.25 -5.52 1.83
CA PRO A 152 -8.33 -4.44 2.14
C PRO A 152 -8.86 -3.45 3.19
N GLU A 153 -10.19 -3.29 3.32
CA GLU A 153 -10.78 -2.41 4.35
C GLU A 153 -10.52 -2.87 5.79
N HIS A 154 -10.24 -4.17 5.97
CA HIS A 154 -9.91 -4.77 7.26
C HIS A 154 -8.42 -4.73 7.60
N VAL A 155 -7.60 -4.13 6.73
CA VAL A 155 -6.15 -4.07 6.90
C VAL A 155 -5.66 -2.64 6.89
N THR A 156 -4.85 -2.29 7.89
CA THR A 156 -4.14 -1.02 7.93
C THR A 156 -2.67 -1.30 8.26
N VAL A 157 -1.77 -0.79 7.43
CA VAL A 157 -0.33 -0.89 7.64
C VAL A 157 0.16 0.38 8.33
N TRP A 158 0.81 0.22 9.47
CA TRP A 158 1.42 1.31 10.21
C TRP A 158 2.93 1.23 10.02
N ILE A 159 3.54 2.31 9.55
CA ILE A 159 4.98 2.39 9.35
C ILE A 159 5.61 3.46 10.25
N ASP A 160 6.65 3.04 10.95
CA ASP A 160 7.64 3.89 11.60
C ASP A 160 8.91 3.81 10.75
N PRO A 161 9.24 4.85 9.97
CA PRO A 161 10.36 4.81 9.04
C PRO A 161 11.74 4.72 9.69
N LEU A 162 11.85 5.15 10.95
CA LEU A 162 13.08 5.12 11.73
C LEU A 162 12.74 5.21 13.22
N ASP A 163 12.55 4.05 13.86
CA ASP A 163 12.43 4.00 15.31
C ASP A 163 13.76 4.42 15.96
N ALA A 164 13.66 5.09 17.12
CA ALA A 164 14.79 5.59 17.90
C ALA A 164 15.62 6.70 17.20
N THR A 165 14.94 7.70 16.62
CA THR A 165 15.59 8.86 15.96
C THR A 165 16.58 9.59 16.88
N LYS A 166 16.30 9.68 18.18
CA LYS A 166 17.22 10.27 19.16
C LYS A 166 18.54 9.51 19.24
N GLU A 167 18.49 8.19 19.32
CA GLU A 167 19.65 7.31 19.31
C GLU A 167 20.38 7.34 17.98
N TYR A 168 19.68 7.54 16.87
CA TYR A 168 20.26 7.73 15.54
C TYR A 168 21.03 9.06 15.42
N THR A 169 20.53 10.13 16.03
CA THR A 169 21.23 11.43 16.08
C THR A 169 22.42 11.45 17.04
N GLY A 170 22.43 10.56 18.06
CA GLY A 170 23.58 10.37 18.93
C GLY A 170 24.54 9.32 18.37
N ASP A 171 25.83 9.42 18.70
CA ASP A 171 26.85 8.42 18.31
C ASP A 171 26.68 7.02 18.97
N PHE A 172 25.48 6.68 19.46
CA PHE A 172 25.20 5.42 20.18
C PHE A 172 25.22 4.18 19.28
N LEU A 173 25.15 4.34 17.94
CA LEU A 173 25.27 3.21 17.01
C LEU A 173 26.64 2.52 17.11
N GLN A 174 27.71 3.28 17.41
CA GLN A 174 29.07 2.75 17.50
C GLN A 174 29.34 2.00 18.83
N SER A 175 28.57 2.28 19.87
CA SER A 175 28.68 1.57 21.16
C SER A 175 27.82 0.31 21.18
N ARG A 176 26.61 0.31 20.62
CA ARG A 176 25.68 -0.84 20.69
C ARG A 176 26.07 -2.02 19.78
N MET A 177 26.68 -1.79 18.61
CA MET A 177 27.26 -2.88 17.79
C MET A 177 28.46 -3.55 18.49
N ARG A 178 29.26 -2.79 19.25
CA ARG A 178 30.37 -3.34 20.06
C ARG A 178 29.89 -4.15 21.26
N TYR A 179 28.83 -3.71 21.95
CA TYR A 179 28.30 -4.43 23.11
C TYR A 179 27.59 -5.75 22.74
N LYS A 180 26.95 -5.87 21.57
CA LYS A 180 26.34 -7.14 21.15
C LYS A 180 27.37 -8.21 20.73
N LEU A 181 28.54 -7.82 20.21
CA LEU A 181 29.61 -8.79 19.91
C LEU A 181 30.35 -9.28 21.16
N TRP A 182 30.42 -8.48 22.22
CA TRP A 182 31.14 -8.85 23.45
C TRP A 182 30.36 -9.82 24.36
N ASN A 183 29.02 -9.81 24.31
CA ASN A 183 28.19 -10.65 25.19
C ASN A 183 27.82 -12.04 24.60
N CYS A 184 28.34 -12.41 23.43
CA CYS A 184 28.14 -13.75 22.87
C CYS A 184 29.32 -14.71 23.14
N CYS A 185 30.40 -14.21 23.74
CA CYS A 185 31.53 -15.00 24.22
C CYS A 185 31.83 -14.66 25.68
N HIS A 186 30.95 -15.09 26.59
CA HIS A 186 31.37 -15.41 27.94
C HIS A 186 30.50 -16.48 28.59
#